data_AF-A0AAF3EN65-F1
#
_entry.id   AF-A0AAF3EN65-F1
#
_cell.length_a   1.000
_cell.length_b   1.000
_cell.length_c   1.000
_cell.angle_alpha   90.00
_cell.angle_beta   90.00
_cell.angle_gamma   90.00
#
_symmetry.space_group_name_H-M   'P 1'
#
loop_
_entity.id
_entity.type
_entity.pdbx_description
1 polymer ?
#
loop_
_entity_poly.entity_id
_entity_poly.type
_entity_poly.pdbx_seq_one_letter_code
_entity_poly.pdbx_strand_id
1 'polypeptide(L)'
;MDPNFLLGIFVAITIFMVSILFLTRKTGKSIKNEKNETVKEVKPNLPQQIKSKKEKTWGNKKEAGLYAHSWSLTTLKGHTGPVLDVDFASDGKKFVSISDDGTMILWHIKDFEEKEHKFSRNPLEFDRMTLVSFGPDSKSLLVAMKRENKLGVYTIQKREDTGTKRLTKVESVDFPKVHTQNITQIGFASNGKFVFSACAEGKVVIYSLRGDILERLEPKIGGFYDAVLSRDGRFLAITGFSPEAFVYEIKFTAKGEFVSAKKAFNLQGARSGIHSVSFNQDSSRAVTVSKDGYWRVYNTDIRFAQGEDAKEIASGEWLELKGAKKVHLDMSPSGGSFAIAIGKTLKISTIDEDFEPMLDVQEEPITRVQISPNGQMVATSGSKFIRLFHNVPESYAEIYRLKNNVIDFSYSMSVLGYVRVFAVSTLILNLLVVYLIVFATPKSLGNFRWHILTLHSFQMIFEFGVIYCQFPFLGLPAFVGFTVGLFTELGIGIYWQMVFSSFALFSMLSMVQLIVFSRHQAILPANHWLKLGKV
;
A
#
# COMPACT_ATOMS: atom_id res chain seq x y z
N MET A 1 -7.63 5.79 -66.37
CA MET A 1 -8.12 5.83 -64.97
C MET A 1 -9.37 6.67 -64.97
N ASP A 2 -10.48 6.16 -64.41
CA ASP A 2 -11.74 6.90 -64.38
C ASP A 2 -11.59 8.21 -63.59
N PRO A 3 -12.08 9.36 -64.11
CA PRO A 3 -12.04 10.64 -63.41
C PRO A 3 -12.70 10.59 -62.03
N ASN A 4 -13.72 9.75 -61.88
CA ASN A 4 -14.46 9.55 -60.63
C ASN A 4 -13.65 8.78 -59.58
N PHE A 5 -12.71 7.92 -60.01
CA PHE A 5 -11.81 7.19 -59.10
C PHE A 5 -10.74 8.13 -58.53
N LEU A 6 -10.19 9.02 -59.36
CA LEU A 6 -9.26 10.06 -58.92
C LEU A 6 -9.94 11.09 -58.01
N LEU A 7 -11.19 11.45 -58.30
CA LEU A 7 -11.98 12.35 -57.44
C LEU A 7 -12.25 11.71 -56.07
N GLY A 8 -12.57 10.41 -56.01
CA GLY A 8 -12.77 9.69 -54.75
C GLY A 8 -11.51 9.62 -53.89
N ILE A 9 -10.35 9.36 -54.51
CA ILE A 9 -9.05 9.38 -53.81
C ILE A 9 -8.72 10.79 -53.31
N PHE A 10 -9.00 11.82 -54.10
CA PHE A 10 -8.76 13.21 -53.71
C PHE A 10 -9.65 13.65 -52.54
N VAL A 11 -10.94 13.25 -52.54
CA VAL A 11 -11.87 13.51 -51.43
C VAL A 11 -11.45 12.75 -50.17
N ALA A 12 -10.98 11.50 -50.28
CA ALA A 12 -10.49 10.74 -49.14
C ALA A 12 -9.21 11.35 -48.54
N ILE A 13 -8.26 11.77 -49.36
CA ILE A 13 -7.01 12.42 -48.92
C ILE A 13 -7.30 13.78 -48.26
N THR A 14 -8.24 14.56 -48.81
CA THR A 14 -8.62 15.85 -48.22
C THR A 14 -9.34 15.69 -46.88
N ILE A 15 -10.25 14.72 -46.74
CA ILE A 15 -10.89 14.42 -45.45
C ILE A 15 -9.84 13.94 -44.42
N PHE A 16 -8.88 13.12 -44.84
CA PHE A 16 -7.80 12.63 -44.00
C PHE A 16 -6.87 13.77 -43.54
N MET A 17 -6.48 14.66 -44.45
CA MET A 17 -5.68 15.87 -44.15
C MET A 17 -6.42 16.84 -43.22
N VAL A 18 -7.72 17.06 -43.43
CA VAL A 18 -8.55 17.92 -42.56
C VAL A 18 -8.67 17.33 -41.15
N SER A 19 -8.80 16.00 -41.02
CA SER A 19 -8.76 15.31 -39.72
C SER A 19 -7.43 15.50 -39.00
N ILE A 20 -6.30 15.36 -39.71
CA ILE A 20 -4.95 15.59 -39.14
C ILE A 20 -4.76 17.05 -38.72
N LEU A 21 -5.26 18.00 -39.50
CA LEU A 21 -5.21 19.44 -39.16
C LEU A 21 -6.07 19.78 -37.94
N PHE A 22 -7.21 19.11 -37.75
CA PHE A 22 -8.03 19.26 -36.55
C PHE A 22 -7.36 18.65 -35.31
N LEU A 23 -6.67 17.51 -35.47
CA LEU A 23 -5.92 16.83 -34.40
C LEU A 23 -4.68 17.62 -33.94
N THR A 24 -3.95 18.23 -34.87
CA THR A 24 -2.78 19.09 -34.56
C THR A 24 -3.17 20.43 -33.95
N ARG A 25 -4.34 20.99 -34.30
CA ARG A 25 -4.88 22.20 -33.65
C ARG A 25 -5.34 21.95 -32.21
N LYS A 26 -5.87 20.77 -31.89
CA LYS A 26 -6.36 20.43 -30.54
C LYS A 26 -5.21 20.18 -29.57
N THR A 27 -4.16 19.49 -30.02
CA THR A 27 -2.89 19.32 -29.28
C THR A 27 -2.15 20.66 -29.12
N GLY A 28 -2.10 21.49 -30.17
CA GLY A 28 -1.49 22.82 -30.09
C GLY A 28 -2.21 23.80 -29.14
N LYS A 29 -3.53 23.68 -28.95
CA LYS A 29 -4.29 24.46 -27.94
C LYS A 29 -4.07 23.95 -26.51
N SER A 30 -3.94 22.63 -26.31
CA SER A 30 -3.59 22.07 -25.00
C SER A 30 -2.18 22.48 -24.57
N ILE A 31 -1.21 22.44 -25.49
CA ILE A 31 0.19 22.81 -25.21
C ILE A 31 0.36 24.34 -25.09
N LYS A 32 -0.44 25.16 -25.80
CA LYS A 32 -0.43 26.63 -25.61
C LYS A 32 -1.12 27.09 -24.33
N ASN A 33 -2.09 26.34 -23.81
CA ASN A 33 -2.69 26.64 -22.51
C ASN A 33 -1.78 26.22 -21.34
N GLU A 34 -0.92 25.21 -21.50
CA GLU A 34 0.11 24.87 -20.50
C GLU A 34 1.35 25.77 -20.56
N LYS A 35 1.71 26.34 -21.71
CA LYS A 35 2.88 27.24 -21.84
C LYS A 35 2.62 28.71 -21.57
N ASN A 36 1.36 29.16 -21.46
CA ASN A 36 1.01 30.56 -21.24
C ASN A 36 0.56 30.92 -19.81
N GLU A 37 0.56 29.96 -18.87
CA GLU A 37 0.63 30.30 -17.46
C GLU A 37 2.10 30.43 -17.05
N THR A 38 2.72 31.51 -17.50
CA THR A 38 3.85 32.06 -16.75
C THR A 38 3.32 32.43 -15.37
N VAL A 39 3.65 31.58 -14.40
CA VAL A 39 3.60 31.93 -12.98
C VAL A 39 4.29 33.29 -12.88
N LYS A 40 3.51 34.34 -12.63
CA LYS A 40 4.06 35.60 -12.15
C LYS A 40 4.76 35.24 -10.86
N GLU A 41 6.10 35.26 -10.87
CA GLU A 41 6.88 35.37 -9.65
C GLU A 41 6.35 36.59 -8.90
N VAL A 42 5.49 36.32 -7.92
CA VAL A 42 5.21 37.27 -6.87
C VAL A 42 6.49 37.29 -6.05
N LYS A 43 7.40 38.21 -6.40
CA LYS A 43 8.46 38.60 -5.48
C LYS A 43 7.78 38.95 -4.15
N PRO A 44 8.15 38.32 -3.02
CA PRO A 44 7.67 38.81 -1.75
C PRO A 44 8.15 40.25 -1.65
N ASN A 45 7.21 41.20 -1.59
CA ASN A 45 7.52 42.55 -1.15
C ASN A 45 8.06 42.40 0.28
N LEU A 46 9.39 42.45 0.41
CA LEU A 46 10.01 42.73 1.69
C LEU A 46 9.38 44.03 2.20
N PRO A 47 8.74 44.04 3.38
CA PRO A 47 8.42 45.30 4.02
C PRO A 47 9.73 46.06 4.20
N GLN A 48 9.77 47.28 3.68
CA GLN A 48 10.85 48.23 3.97
C GLN A 48 11.09 48.26 5.47
N GLN A 49 12.38 48.24 5.83
CA GLN A 49 12.94 48.38 7.17
C GLN A 49 12.03 49.19 8.10
N ILE A 50 11.26 48.47 8.93
CA ILE A 50 10.69 49.06 10.14
C ILE A 50 11.88 49.29 11.07
N LYS A 51 12.26 50.55 11.21
CA LYS A 51 13.26 50.99 12.19
C LYS A 51 12.93 50.37 13.55
N SER A 52 13.92 49.69 14.11
CA SER A 52 13.88 49.02 15.41
C SER A 52 13.32 49.94 16.50
N LYS A 53 12.03 49.80 16.82
CA LYS A 53 11.53 50.21 18.13
C LYS A 53 11.94 49.10 19.09
N LYS A 54 12.80 49.44 20.06
CA LYS A 54 13.13 48.59 21.20
C LYS A 54 11.84 48.01 21.78
N GLU A 55 11.59 46.74 21.54
CA GLU A 55 10.55 46.01 22.24
C GLU A 55 10.91 45.98 23.72
N LYS A 56 10.03 46.56 24.53
CA LYS A 56 10.06 46.42 25.98
C LYS A 56 9.94 44.94 26.27
N THR A 57 10.94 44.37 26.93
CA THR A 57 10.94 43.01 27.46
C THR A 57 9.80 42.87 28.46
N TRP A 58 8.61 42.45 27.99
CA TRP A 58 7.65 41.77 28.84
C TRP A 58 8.16 40.35 29.02
N GLY A 59 8.44 39.97 30.26
CA GLY A 59 8.86 38.61 30.60
C GLY A 59 7.81 37.61 30.17
N ASN A 60 8.02 36.97 29.02
CA ASN A 60 7.29 35.78 28.64
C ASN A 60 7.65 34.68 29.64
N LYS A 61 6.74 34.41 30.58
CA LYS A 61 6.67 33.07 31.18
C LYS A 61 6.45 32.10 30.02
N LYS A 62 7.50 31.40 29.59
CA LYS A 62 7.34 30.22 28.73
C LYS A 62 6.36 29.29 29.44
N GLU A 63 5.18 29.09 28.87
CA GLU A 63 4.24 28.09 29.39
C GLU A 63 4.92 26.72 29.29
N ALA A 64 5.29 26.16 30.44
CA ALA A 64 6.01 24.90 30.50
C ALA A 64 5.18 23.78 29.84
N GLY A 65 5.78 23.10 28.86
CA GLY A 65 5.22 21.90 28.23
C GLY A 65 4.52 22.09 26.88
N LEU A 66 4.38 23.29 26.31
CA LEU A 66 3.95 23.44 24.92
C LEU A 66 5.15 23.33 23.96
N TYR A 67 5.06 22.41 23.02
CA TYR A 67 5.95 22.31 21.87
C TYR A 67 5.20 22.76 20.64
N ALA A 68 5.76 23.74 19.93
CA ALA A 68 5.16 24.30 18.74
C ALA A 68 5.88 23.75 17.52
N HIS A 69 5.17 22.93 16.74
CA HIS A 69 5.57 22.49 15.41
C HIS A 69 4.34 22.54 14.50
N SER A 70 4.52 22.72 13.19
CA SER A 70 3.38 22.79 12.26
C SER A 70 2.50 21.52 12.29
N TRP A 71 3.11 20.38 12.61
CA TRP A 71 2.43 19.09 12.74
C TRP A 71 1.93 18.78 14.14
N SER A 72 2.21 19.61 15.15
CA SER A 72 1.74 19.34 16.52
C SER A 72 0.22 19.48 16.59
N LEU A 73 -0.46 18.42 17.02
CA LEU A 73 -1.90 18.43 17.24
C LEU A 73 -2.21 18.92 18.65
N THR A 74 -1.76 18.17 19.66
CA THR A 74 -2.04 18.50 21.07
C THR A 74 -1.01 17.87 22.00
N THR A 75 -0.99 18.34 23.25
CA THR A 75 -0.18 17.78 24.34
C THR A 75 -1.09 17.29 25.45
N LEU A 76 -1.08 15.98 25.72
CA LEU A 76 -1.82 15.38 26.81
C LEU A 76 -1.06 15.60 28.12
N LYS A 77 -1.69 16.32 29.04
CA LYS A 77 -1.18 16.63 30.38
C LYS A 77 -2.05 15.89 31.40
N GLY A 78 -1.44 15.07 32.25
CA GLY A 78 -2.17 14.32 33.28
C GLY A 78 -1.27 13.51 34.20
N HIS A 79 -0.16 12.97 33.67
CA HIS A 79 0.83 12.28 34.47
C HIS A 79 1.70 13.23 35.28
N THR A 80 2.11 12.75 36.45
CA THR A 80 2.99 13.48 37.37
C THR A 80 4.46 13.08 37.23
N GLY A 81 4.75 11.94 36.60
CA GLY A 81 6.10 11.45 36.30
C GLY A 81 6.27 11.05 34.83
N PRO A 82 7.46 10.57 34.44
CA PRO A 82 7.74 10.15 33.06
C PRO A 82 6.77 9.07 32.57
N VAL A 83 6.28 9.23 31.33
CA VAL A 83 5.43 8.24 30.67
C VAL A 83 6.34 7.17 30.06
N LEU A 84 6.13 5.92 30.49
CA LEU A 84 6.97 4.79 30.13
C LEU A 84 6.54 4.12 28.84
N ASP A 85 5.23 4.00 28.63
CA ASP A 85 4.65 3.35 27.47
C ASP A 85 3.25 3.88 27.16
N VAL A 86 2.84 3.74 25.92
CA VAL A 86 1.53 4.16 25.40
C VAL A 86 1.01 3.16 24.38
N ASP A 87 -0.32 2.99 24.32
CA ASP A 87 -0.95 2.19 23.27
C ASP A 87 -2.28 2.78 22.77
N PHE A 88 -2.57 2.61 21.48
CA PHE A 88 -3.86 2.90 20.86
C PHE A 88 -4.75 1.66 20.85
N ALA A 89 -6.04 1.82 21.17
CA ALA A 89 -7.00 0.74 21.00
C ALA A 89 -7.33 0.52 19.50
N SER A 90 -7.56 -0.73 19.11
CA SER A 90 -7.93 -1.12 17.75
C SER A 90 -9.19 -0.44 17.23
N ASP A 91 -10.10 -0.02 18.14
CA ASP A 91 -11.33 0.71 17.80
C ASP A 91 -11.10 2.18 17.40
N GLY A 92 -9.88 2.71 17.56
CA GLY A 92 -9.55 4.10 17.25
C GLY A 92 -10.24 5.13 18.14
N LYS A 93 -10.83 4.71 19.27
CA LYS A 93 -11.58 5.60 20.20
C LYS A 93 -10.88 5.81 21.53
N LYS A 94 -9.99 4.89 21.92
CA LYS A 94 -9.32 4.92 23.22
C LYS A 94 -7.81 4.90 23.05
N PHE A 95 -7.14 5.55 23.99
CA PHE A 95 -5.69 5.59 24.08
C PHE A 95 -5.31 5.40 25.54
N VAL A 96 -4.24 4.66 25.82
CA VAL A 96 -3.79 4.37 27.18
C VAL A 96 -2.36 4.82 27.34
N SER A 97 -2.04 5.32 28.53
CA SER A 97 -0.69 5.67 28.91
C SER A 97 -0.36 5.19 30.31
N ILE A 98 0.88 4.77 30.49
CA ILE A 98 1.41 4.32 31.78
C ILE A 98 2.61 5.18 32.14
N SER A 99 2.73 5.54 33.42
CA SER A 99 3.82 6.34 33.94
C SER A 99 4.50 5.66 35.14
N ASP A 100 5.76 6.03 35.37
CA ASP A 100 6.48 5.66 36.59
C ASP A 100 5.86 6.29 37.86
N ASP A 101 4.89 7.20 37.71
CA ASP A 101 4.06 7.70 38.83
C ASP A 101 3.08 6.65 39.41
N GLY A 102 3.06 5.44 38.85
CA GLY A 102 2.22 4.33 39.31
C GLY A 102 0.77 4.44 38.86
N THR A 103 0.47 5.30 37.89
CA THR A 103 -0.88 5.47 37.35
C THR A 103 -0.96 5.09 35.89
N MET A 104 -2.10 4.49 35.52
CA MET A 104 -2.50 4.25 34.15
C MET A 104 -3.65 5.20 33.81
N ILE A 105 -3.51 5.96 32.73
CA ILE A 105 -4.53 6.92 32.29
C ILE A 105 -5.18 6.41 31.00
N LEU A 106 -6.51 6.36 31.01
CA LEU A 106 -7.32 6.06 29.82
C LEU A 106 -7.85 7.38 29.24
N TRP A 107 -7.54 7.63 27.97
CA TRP A 107 -7.90 8.81 27.22
C TRP A 107 -8.96 8.50 26.16
N HIS A 108 -9.73 9.52 25.80
CA HIS A 108 -10.67 9.48 24.67
C HIS A 108 -10.11 10.25 23.48
N ILE A 109 -9.97 9.57 22.34
CA ILE A 109 -9.33 10.13 21.16
C ILE A 109 -10.14 11.29 20.56
N LYS A 110 -11.48 11.24 20.69
CA LYS A 110 -12.37 12.33 20.26
C LYS A 110 -12.06 13.67 20.93
N ASP A 111 -11.54 13.62 22.15
CA ASP A 111 -11.29 14.81 22.95
C ASP A 111 -9.93 15.44 22.61
N PHE A 112 -9.12 14.82 21.74
CA PHE A 112 -7.78 15.31 21.37
C PHE A 112 -7.79 16.59 20.53
N GLU A 113 -8.92 16.91 19.90
CA GLU A 113 -9.14 18.18 19.21
C GLU A 113 -9.72 19.25 20.13
N GLU A 114 -10.20 18.87 21.32
CA GLU A 114 -10.75 19.79 22.31
C GLU A 114 -9.63 20.42 23.16
N LYS A 115 -9.91 21.59 23.77
CA LYS A 115 -8.94 22.26 24.66
C LYS A 115 -8.71 21.51 25.97
N GLU A 116 -9.72 20.76 26.43
CA GLU A 116 -9.65 19.96 27.64
C GLU A 116 -9.80 18.49 27.29
N HIS A 117 -8.81 17.68 27.67
CA HIS A 117 -8.81 16.26 27.41
C HIS A 117 -9.46 15.53 28.59
N LYS A 118 -10.58 14.84 28.37
CA LYS A 118 -11.15 13.99 29.43
C LYS A 118 -10.35 12.70 29.51
N PHE A 119 -10.02 12.33 30.74
CA PHE A 119 -9.31 11.09 31.01
C PHE A 119 -9.76 10.46 32.32
N SER A 120 -9.56 9.14 32.41
CA SER A 120 -9.76 8.40 33.66
C SER A 120 -8.40 7.99 34.23
N ARG A 121 -8.10 8.47 35.42
CA ARG A 121 -6.88 8.11 36.15
C ARG A 121 -7.13 6.85 36.99
N ASN A 122 -6.35 5.82 36.74
CA ASN A 122 -6.43 4.55 37.44
C ASN A 122 -5.11 4.32 38.19
N PRO A 123 -5.03 4.72 39.47
CA PRO A 123 -3.87 4.41 40.29
C PRO A 123 -3.83 2.91 40.57
N LEU A 124 -2.62 2.39 40.69
CA LEU A 124 -2.40 1.00 41.01
C LEU A 124 -1.83 0.86 42.41
N GLU A 125 -2.45 -0.02 43.17
CA GLU A 125 -1.98 -0.36 44.49
C GLU A 125 -0.90 -1.45 44.35
N PHE A 126 0.29 -1.19 44.90
CA PHE A 126 1.39 -2.15 45.18
C PHE A 126 2.36 -2.58 44.06
N ASP A 127 2.17 -2.20 42.79
CA ASP A 127 3.19 -2.45 41.74
C ASP A 127 3.30 -1.31 40.70
N ARG A 128 4.45 -1.26 40.00
CA ARG A 128 4.72 -0.36 38.88
C ARG A 128 4.64 -1.11 37.56
N MET A 129 3.93 -0.53 36.62
CA MET A 129 3.81 -1.06 35.27
C MET A 129 4.85 -0.42 34.36
N THR A 130 5.46 -1.20 33.49
CA THR A 130 6.48 -0.69 32.56
C THR A 130 5.99 -0.63 31.12
N LEU A 131 5.09 -1.53 30.73
CA LEU A 131 4.62 -1.68 29.36
C LEU A 131 3.13 -1.95 29.34
N VAL A 132 2.47 -1.53 28.26
CA VAL A 132 1.04 -1.72 28.03
C VAL A 132 0.77 -2.12 26.59
N SER A 133 -0.21 -2.99 26.40
CA SER A 133 -0.73 -3.31 25.08
C SER A 133 -2.23 -3.57 25.12
N PHE A 134 -2.99 -2.93 24.23
CA PHE A 134 -4.41 -3.17 24.03
C PHE A 134 -4.65 -4.54 23.41
N GLY A 135 -5.67 -5.23 23.93
CA GLY A 135 -6.26 -6.37 23.27
C GLY A 135 -7.02 -5.94 22.01
N PRO A 136 -7.17 -6.85 21.03
CA PRO A 136 -7.92 -6.58 19.79
C PRO A 136 -9.41 -6.29 20.05
N ASP A 137 -9.93 -6.71 21.20
CA ASP A 137 -11.29 -6.42 21.65
C ASP A 137 -11.51 -4.95 22.09
N SER A 138 -10.44 -4.14 22.15
CA SER A 138 -10.45 -2.76 22.65
C SER A 138 -10.97 -2.61 24.09
N LYS A 139 -11.07 -3.69 24.86
CA LYS A 139 -11.59 -3.71 26.24
C LYS A 139 -10.57 -4.25 27.23
N SER A 140 -9.73 -5.17 26.76
CA SER A 140 -8.67 -5.79 27.53
C SER A 140 -7.35 -5.07 27.32
N LEU A 141 -6.51 -5.06 28.34
CA LEU A 141 -5.16 -4.51 28.36
C LEU A 141 -4.22 -5.55 28.93
N LEU A 142 -3.13 -5.82 28.21
CA LEU A 142 -1.99 -6.57 28.69
C LEU A 142 -0.98 -5.59 29.28
N VAL A 143 -0.42 -5.94 30.43
CA VAL A 143 0.50 -5.08 31.16
C VAL A 143 1.69 -5.90 31.65
N ALA A 144 2.89 -5.32 31.56
CA ALA A 144 4.08 -5.86 32.22
C ALA A 144 4.26 -5.25 33.62
N MET A 145 4.29 -6.10 34.64
CA MET A 145 4.49 -5.75 36.04
C MET A 145 5.97 -5.83 36.41
N LYS A 146 6.55 -4.72 36.88
CA LYS A 146 8.00 -4.56 37.07
C LYS A 146 8.56 -5.36 38.24
N ARG A 147 7.84 -5.40 39.37
CA ARG A 147 8.35 -6.07 40.58
C ARG A 147 8.27 -7.59 40.46
N GLU A 148 7.20 -8.08 39.87
CA GLU A 148 6.97 -9.52 39.71
C GLU A 148 7.64 -10.12 38.46
N ASN A 149 8.05 -9.29 37.49
CA ASN A 149 8.49 -9.73 36.14
C ASN A 149 7.46 -10.66 35.49
N LYS A 150 6.19 -10.24 35.55
CA LYS A 150 5.02 -11.02 35.18
C LYS A 150 4.06 -10.19 34.35
N LEU A 151 3.25 -10.86 33.53
CA LEU A 151 2.18 -10.23 32.78
C LEU A 151 0.88 -10.20 33.60
N GLY A 152 0.17 -9.09 33.52
CA GLY A 152 -1.16 -8.93 34.10
C GLY A 152 -2.16 -8.51 33.02
N VAL A 153 -3.43 -8.88 33.20
CA VAL A 153 -4.52 -8.45 32.32
C VAL A 153 -5.47 -7.55 33.09
N TYR A 154 -5.84 -6.44 32.46
CA TYR A 154 -6.80 -5.48 32.96
C TYR A 154 -7.96 -5.36 31.98
N THR A 155 -9.15 -5.12 32.49
CA THR A 155 -10.33 -4.86 31.67
C THR A 155 -10.96 -3.52 32.02
N ILE A 156 -11.48 -2.85 30.99
CA ILE A 156 -12.18 -1.57 31.11
C ILE A 156 -13.63 -1.83 31.49
N GLN A 157 -13.99 -1.53 32.74
CA GLN A 157 -15.36 -1.58 33.23
C GLN A 157 -15.92 -0.17 33.41
N LYS A 158 -17.24 -0.02 33.23
CA LYS A 158 -17.93 1.23 33.55
C LYS A 158 -18.38 1.16 35.00
N ARG A 159 -17.99 2.13 35.82
CA ARG A 159 -18.47 2.24 37.19
C ARG A 159 -19.92 2.70 37.17
N GLU A 160 -20.80 1.95 37.84
CA GLU A 160 -22.24 2.24 37.88
C GLU A 160 -22.53 3.55 38.63
N ASP A 161 -21.76 3.87 39.68
CA ASP A 161 -21.96 5.06 40.52
C ASP A 161 -21.72 6.40 39.81
N THR A 162 -20.68 6.47 38.99
CA THR A 162 -20.16 7.74 38.42
C THR A 162 -20.19 7.76 36.89
N GLY A 163 -20.50 6.62 36.26
CA GLY A 163 -20.39 6.44 34.81
C GLY A 163 -18.95 6.48 34.27
N THR A 164 -17.94 6.68 35.13
CA THR A 164 -16.53 6.74 34.74
C THR A 164 -15.98 5.35 34.47
N LYS A 165 -15.05 5.25 33.52
CA LYS A 165 -14.40 3.98 33.16
C LYS A 165 -13.29 3.69 34.16
N ARG A 166 -13.33 2.53 34.80
CA ARG A 166 -12.28 2.04 35.70
C ARG A 166 -11.58 0.83 35.08
N LEU A 167 -10.27 0.78 35.27
CA LEU A 167 -9.45 -0.39 34.93
C LEU A 167 -9.42 -1.34 36.12
N THR A 168 -9.80 -2.58 35.88
CA THR A 168 -9.88 -3.64 36.90
C THR A 168 -8.99 -4.80 36.49
N LYS A 169 -8.19 -5.32 37.43
CA LYS A 169 -7.34 -6.48 37.18
C LYS A 169 -8.24 -7.70 37.03
N VAL A 170 -7.98 -8.52 36.00
CA VAL A 170 -8.68 -9.78 35.76
C VAL A 170 -7.92 -10.88 36.51
N GLU A 171 -8.39 -11.26 37.69
CA GLU A 171 -7.72 -12.28 38.52
C GLU A 171 -7.85 -13.70 37.98
N SER A 172 -8.81 -13.95 37.10
CA SER A 172 -9.02 -15.28 36.49
C SER A 172 -7.95 -15.66 35.46
N VAL A 173 -7.13 -14.70 35.01
CA VAL A 173 -6.04 -14.94 34.05
C VAL A 173 -4.73 -14.66 34.74
N ASP A 174 -3.93 -15.70 34.92
CA ASP A 174 -2.65 -15.61 35.61
C ASP A 174 -1.51 -16.14 34.73
N PHE A 175 -0.60 -15.26 34.35
CA PHE A 175 0.57 -15.66 33.57
C PHE A 175 1.68 -16.15 34.50
N PRO A 176 2.33 -17.30 34.24
CA PRO A 176 3.40 -17.79 35.09
C PRO A 176 4.60 -16.83 35.08
N LYS A 177 5.30 -16.73 36.22
CA LYS A 177 6.55 -15.98 36.32
C LYS A 177 7.67 -16.76 35.63
N VAL A 178 7.86 -16.48 34.35
CA VAL A 178 8.84 -17.18 33.51
C VAL A 178 10.16 -16.41 33.38
N HIS A 179 10.10 -15.08 33.35
CA HIS A 179 11.26 -14.24 33.08
C HIS A 179 12.03 -13.95 34.37
N THR A 180 13.34 -14.15 34.32
CA THR A 180 14.26 -13.83 35.43
C THR A 180 14.67 -12.36 35.42
N GLN A 181 14.82 -11.75 34.23
CA GLN A 181 15.07 -10.33 34.08
C GLN A 181 13.81 -9.55 33.67
N ASN A 182 13.97 -8.23 33.54
CA ASN A 182 12.87 -7.33 33.22
C ASN A 182 12.30 -7.62 31.82
N ILE A 183 10.98 -7.57 31.75
CA ILE A 183 10.24 -7.65 30.49
C ILE A 183 10.47 -6.33 29.75
N THR A 184 11.04 -6.42 28.55
CA THR A 184 11.40 -5.26 27.71
C THR A 184 10.36 -4.98 26.65
N GLN A 185 9.58 -5.99 26.26
CA GLN A 185 8.55 -5.85 25.23
C GLN A 185 7.43 -6.87 25.43
N ILE A 186 6.21 -6.46 25.10
CA ILE A 186 5.01 -7.27 25.15
C ILE A 186 4.16 -7.02 23.91
N GLY A 187 3.21 -7.90 23.64
CA GLY A 187 2.15 -7.57 22.69
C GLY A 187 1.03 -8.59 22.66
N PHE A 188 -0.14 -8.08 22.33
CA PHE A 188 -1.35 -8.86 22.11
C PHE A 188 -1.53 -9.11 20.63
N ALA A 189 -1.72 -10.37 20.22
CA ALA A 189 -2.00 -10.67 18.82
C ALA A 189 -3.36 -10.13 18.39
N SER A 190 -3.39 -9.40 17.28
CA SER A 190 -4.61 -8.82 16.73
C SER A 190 -5.65 -9.87 16.33
N ASN A 191 -5.20 -11.08 15.99
CA ASN A 191 -6.04 -12.25 15.76
C ASN A 191 -6.73 -12.79 17.04
N GLY A 192 -6.39 -12.27 18.21
CA GLY A 192 -7.01 -12.64 19.49
C GLY A 192 -6.68 -14.06 19.95
N LYS A 193 -5.56 -14.66 19.51
CA LYS A 193 -5.23 -16.06 19.83
C LYS A 193 -4.14 -16.21 20.90
N PHE A 194 -3.21 -15.26 20.97
CA PHE A 194 -2.06 -15.35 21.87
C PHE A 194 -1.56 -13.98 22.30
N VAL A 195 -0.71 -14.00 23.32
CA VAL A 195 0.10 -12.86 23.74
C VAL A 195 1.56 -13.29 23.81
N PHE A 196 2.48 -12.34 23.73
CA PHE A 196 3.90 -12.63 23.93
C PHE A 196 4.54 -11.67 24.92
N SER A 197 5.66 -12.10 25.49
CA SER A 197 6.59 -11.22 26.18
C SER A 197 8.02 -11.56 25.82
N ALA A 198 8.86 -10.53 25.80
CA ALA A 198 10.30 -10.62 25.59
C ALA A 198 11.05 -10.01 26.76
N CYS A 199 12.18 -10.64 27.09
CA CYS A 199 13.06 -10.25 28.18
C CYS A 199 14.37 -9.67 27.63
N ALA A 200 15.09 -8.90 28.45
CA ALA A 200 16.38 -8.31 28.08
C ALA A 200 17.46 -9.35 27.65
N GLU A 201 17.36 -10.63 28.05
CA GLU A 201 18.25 -11.71 27.57
C GLU A 201 17.91 -12.20 26.16
N GLY A 202 16.81 -11.74 25.56
CA GLY A 202 16.31 -12.21 24.28
C GLY A 202 15.43 -13.47 24.35
N LYS A 203 15.11 -13.94 25.56
CA LYS A 203 14.09 -14.98 25.76
C LYS A 203 12.71 -14.41 25.46
N VAL A 204 12.03 -15.02 24.49
CA VAL A 204 10.68 -14.66 24.10
C VAL A 204 9.75 -15.81 24.43
N VAL A 205 8.62 -15.52 25.07
CA VAL A 205 7.65 -16.54 25.48
C VAL A 205 6.30 -16.17 24.92
N ILE A 206 5.66 -17.17 24.30
CA ILE A 206 4.32 -17.05 23.70
C ILE A 206 3.35 -17.77 24.63
N TYR A 207 2.23 -17.11 24.95
CA TYR A 207 1.22 -17.60 25.87
C TYR A 207 -0.15 -17.67 25.20
N SER A 208 -0.99 -18.60 25.67
CA SER A 208 -2.42 -18.56 25.41
C SER A 208 -3.04 -17.36 26.13
N LEU A 209 -4.23 -16.94 25.70
CA LEU A 209 -4.97 -15.89 26.41
C LEU A 209 -5.37 -16.27 27.84
N ARG A 210 -5.28 -17.56 28.20
CA ARG A 210 -5.58 -18.10 29.53
C ARG A 210 -4.38 -18.10 30.47
N GLY A 211 -3.17 -17.84 29.95
CA GLY A 211 -1.92 -17.85 30.73
C GLY A 211 -1.03 -19.06 30.48
N ASP A 212 -1.49 -20.05 29.72
CA ASP A 212 -0.69 -21.25 29.42
C ASP A 212 0.49 -20.89 28.51
N ILE A 213 1.65 -21.52 28.73
CA ILE A 213 2.82 -21.32 27.88
C ILE A 213 2.66 -22.19 26.64
N LEU A 214 2.61 -21.56 25.47
CA LEU A 214 2.53 -22.26 24.18
C LEU A 214 3.92 -22.61 23.65
N GLU A 215 4.86 -21.67 23.67
CA GLU A 215 6.20 -21.85 23.12
C GLU A 215 7.22 -20.92 23.79
N ARG A 216 8.49 -21.34 23.81
CA ARG A 216 9.63 -20.56 24.28
C ARG A 216 10.64 -20.42 23.15
N LEU A 217 10.90 -19.19 22.73
CA LEU A 217 11.83 -18.86 21.67
C LEU A 217 13.10 -18.26 22.26
N GLU A 218 14.25 -18.84 21.93
CA GLU A 218 15.57 -18.34 22.30
C GLU A 218 16.39 -18.08 21.03
N PRO A 219 16.09 -16.99 20.30
CA PRO A 219 16.85 -16.61 19.12
C PRO A 219 18.30 -16.31 19.52
N LYS A 220 19.24 -17.07 18.97
CA LYS A 220 20.69 -16.87 19.17
C LYS A 220 21.21 -15.68 18.34
N ILE A 221 20.60 -14.50 18.50
CA ILE A 221 20.81 -13.31 17.65
C ILE A 221 21.90 -12.37 18.17
N GLY A 222 22.46 -12.64 19.36
CA GLY A 222 23.49 -11.84 20.03
C GLY A 222 22.98 -10.44 20.39
N GLY A 223 22.87 -10.12 21.68
CA GLY A 223 22.38 -8.80 22.14
C GLY A 223 20.95 -8.49 21.67
N PHE A 224 19.96 -8.71 22.53
CA PHE A 224 18.56 -8.43 22.21
C PHE A 224 18.28 -6.92 22.16
N TYR A 225 17.59 -6.46 21.12
CA TYR A 225 17.16 -5.07 21.01
C TYR A 225 15.64 -4.92 21.06
N ASP A 226 14.90 -5.64 20.22
CA ASP A 226 13.45 -5.50 20.14
C ASP A 226 12.76 -6.81 19.69
N ALA A 227 11.46 -6.92 20.01
CA ALA A 227 10.59 -8.00 19.55
C ALA A 227 9.22 -7.43 19.17
N VAL A 228 8.88 -7.44 17.89
CA VAL A 228 7.67 -6.78 17.40
C VAL A 228 6.76 -7.79 16.72
N LEU A 229 5.50 -7.78 17.14
CA LEU A 229 4.47 -8.58 16.51
C LEU A 229 3.92 -7.84 15.29
N SER A 230 3.71 -8.57 14.21
CA SER A 230 3.03 -8.01 13.05
C SER A 230 1.57 -7.67 13.37
N ARG A 231 1.03 -6.67 12.68
CA ARG A 231 -0.30 -6.14 12.99
C ARG A 231 -1.45 -7.08 12.63
N ASP A 232 -1.21 -8.13 11.83
CA ASP A 232 -2.13 -9.25 11.58
C ASP A 232 -2.01 -10.39 12.63
N GLY A 233 -1.00 -10.32 13.52
CA GLY A 233 -0.71 -11.34 14.52
C GLY A 233 -0.13 -12.65 13.96
N ARG A 234 0.36 -12.66 12.71
CA ARG A 234 0.93 -13.84 12.06
C ARG A 234 2.42 -14.02 12.38
N PHE A 235 3.17 -12.92 12.36
CA PHE A 235 4.62 -12.94 12.49
C PHE A 235 5.08 -12.27 13.79
N LEU A 236 6.18 -12.78 14.33
CA LEU A 236 6.92 -12.19 15.41
C LEU A 236 8.35 -11.97 14.96
N ALA A 237 8.75 -10.72 14.81
CA ALA A 237 10.11 -10.37 14.42
C ALA A 237 10.95 -10.06 15.65
N ILE A 238 12.18 -10.54 15.66
CA ILE A 238 13.13 -10.35 16.76
C ILE A 238 14.42 -9.77 16.17
N THR A 239 14.91 -8.71 16.80
CA THR A 239 16.08 -7.96 16.36
C THR A 239 17.17 -7.94 17.44
N GLY A 240 18.41 -7.72 17.01
CA GLY A 240 19.56 -7.68 17.91
C GLY A 240 20.82 -7.15 17.25
N PHE A 241 21.98 -7.52 17.79
CA PHE A 241 23.29 -7.13 17.24
C PHE A 241 23.59 -7.77 15.88
N SER A 242 22.84 -8.81 15.50
CA SER A 242 22.93 -9.41 14.16
C SER A 242 22.46 -8.46 13.05
N PRO A 243 23.09 -8.54 11.85
CA PRO A 243 22.68 -7.76 10.67
C PRO A 243 21.37 -8.21 10.03
N GLU A 244 20.71 -9.22 10.60
CA GLU A 244 19.46 -9.78 10.11
C GLU A 244 18.41 -9.70 11.22
N ALA A 245 17.15 -9.41 10.85
CA ALA A 245 16.02 -9.57 11.76
C ALA A 245 15.39 -10.94 11.53
N PHE A 246 15.19 -11.71 12.61
CA PHE A 246 14.59 -13.04 12.50
C PHE A 246 13.08 -12.94 12.61
N VAL A 247 12.37 -13.38 11.57
CA VAL A 247 10.90 -13.37 11.55
C VAL A 247 10.38 -14.78 11.78
N TYR A 248 9.59 -14.98 12.83
CA TYR A 248 8.96 -16.24 13.19
C TYR A 248 7.49 -16.23 12.77
N GLU A 249 7.02 -17.27 12.10
CA GLU A 249 5.59 -17.48 11.86
C GLU A 249 4.99 -18.23 13.05
N ILE A 250 3.90 -17.68 13.59
CA ILE A 250 3.14 -18.28 14.68
C ILE A 250 1.89 -18.91 14.06
N LYS A 251 1.91 -20.23 13.93
CA LYS A 251 0.89 -20.98 13.22
C LYS A 251 -0.17 -21.53 14.17
N PHE A 252 -1.42 -21.30 13.81
CA PHE A 252 -2.60 -21.88 14.46
C PHE A 252 -3.39 -22.71 13.45
N THR A 253 -4.12 -23.71 13.93
CA THR A 253 -5.10 -24.43 13.12
C THR A 253 -6.30 -23.53 12.81
N ALA A 254 -7.13 -23.93 11.84
CA ALA A 254 -8.41 -23.27 11.59
C ALA A 254 -9.34 -23.29 12.82
N LYS A 255 -9.19 -24.29 13.69
CA LYS A 255 -9.91 -24.41 14.96
C LYS A 255 -9.35 -23.51 16.09
N GLY A 256 -8.23 -22.83 15.84
CA GLY A 256 -7.61 -21.91 16.81
C GLY A 256 -6.63 -22.57 17.78
N GLU A 257 -6.25 -23.83 17.55
CA GLU A 257 -5.24 -24.51 18.36
C GLU A 257 -3.83 -24.12 17.90
N PHE A 258 -2.91 -23.94 18.84
CA PHE A 258 -1.52 -23.64 18.53
C PHE A 258 -0.85 -24.84 17.84
N VAL A 259 -0.11 -24.58 16.76
CA VAL A 259 0.60 -25.60 16.00
C VAL A 259 2.10 -25.51 16.23
N SER A 260 2.68 -24.33 15.98
CA SER A 260 4.12 -24.10 16.14
C SER A 260 4.48 -22.63 15.99
N ALA A 261 5.56 -22.20 16.62
CA ALA A 261 6.25 -20.96 16.24
C ALA A 261 7.63 -21.30 15.66
N LYS A 262 7.80 -21.09 14.36
CA LYS A 262 9.05 -21.44 13.65
C LYS A 262 9.57 -20.25 12.88
N LYS A 263 10.90 -20.18 12.74
CA LYS A 263 11.55 -19.17 11.90
C LYS A 263 11.06 -19.33 10.46
N ALA A 264 10.48 -18.26 9.91
CA ALA A 264 9.90 -18.23 8.56
C ALA A 264 10.91 -17.70 7.54
N PHE A 265 11.42 -16.49 7.76
CA PHE A 265 12.40 -15.83 6.89
C PHE A 265 13.21 -14.80 7.68
N ASN A 266 14.20 -14.19 7.02
CA ASN A 266 15.03 -13.12 7.57
C ASN A 266 14.82 -11.82 6.80
N LEU A 267 14.85 -10.69 7.50
CA LEU A 267 15.04 -9.38 6.85
C LEU A 267 16.54 -9.11 6.80
N GLN A 268 17.12 -9.24 5.61
CA GLN A 268 18.56 -9.13 5.35
C GLN A 268 18.89 -7.80 4.65
N GLY A 269 20.15 -7.36 4.71
CA GLY A 269 20.64 -6.20 3.97
C GLY A 269 21.35 -5.16 4.84
N ALA A 270 21.16 -5.20 6.16
CA ALA A 270 21.89 -4.32 7.07
C ALA A 270 23.36 -4.76 7.22
N ARG A 271 24.25 -3.78 7.44
CA ARG A 271 25.69 -4.04 7.68
C ARG A 271 26.04 -4.19 9.17
N SER A 272 25.09 -3.91 10.05
CA SER A 272 25.25 -3.95 11.50
C SER A 272 23.91 -4.27 12.16
N GLY A 273 23.90 -4.37 13.50
CA GLY A 273 22.73 -4.72 14.29
C GLY A 273 21.49 -3.88 13.97
N ILE A 274 20.33 -4.53 13.93
CA ILE A 274 19.03 -3.90 13.66
C ILE A 274 18.40 -3.49 15.00
N HIS A 275 18.20 -2.20 15.22
CA HIS A 275 17.64 -1.69 16.47
C HIS A 275 16.17 -2.08 16.67
N SER A 276 15.34 -1.88 15.65
CA SER A 276 13.90 -2.16 15.73
C SER A 276 13.33 -2.47 14.34
N VAL A 277 12.16 -3.08 14.33
CA VAL A 277 11.41 -3.52 13.15
C VAL A 277 9.93 -3.23 13.38
N SER A 278 9.19 -2.85 12.33
CA SER A 278 7.74 -2.71 12.39
C SER A 278 7.09 -3.18 11.08
N PHE A 279 5.84 -3.60 11.16
CA PHE A 279 5.06 -4.11 10.03
C PHE A 279 3.85 -3.24 9.77
N ASN A 280 3.39 -3.22 8.52
CA ASN A 280 2.08 -2.68 8.16
C ASN A 280 0.94 -3.61 8.59
N GLN A 281 -0.31 -3.18 8.37
CA GLN A 281 -1.51 -3.89 8.84
C GLN A 281 -1.60 -5.34 8.34
N ASP A 282 -1.28 -5.55 7.06
CA ASP A 282 -1.41 -6.85 6.38
C ASP A 282 -0.11 -7.67 6.37
N SER A 283 0.94 -7.18 7.04
CA SER A 283 2.30 -7.76 7.00
C SER A 283 2.90 -7.91 5.59
N SER A 284 2.40 -7.18 4.60
CA SER A 284 2.95 -7.15 3.25
C SER A 284 4.20 -6.27 3.14
N ARG A 285 4.41 -5.39 4.13
CA ARG A 285 5.60 -4.54 4.24
C ARG A 285 6.15 -4.55 5.66
N ALA A 286 7.47 -4.44 5.76
CA ALA A 286 8.18 -4.25 7.01
C ALA A 286 9.23 -3.14 6.87
N VAL A 287 9.47 -2.40 7.96
CA VAL A 287 10.56 -1.42 8.05
C VAL A 287 11.54 -1.89 9.11
N THR A 288 12.83 -1.82 8.81
CA THR A 288 13.91 -2.02 9.79
C THR A 288 14.75 -0.78 9.93
N VAL A 289 15.25 -0.52 11.13
CA VAL A 289 16.19 0.56 11.39
C VAL A 289 17.46 -0.03 11.99
N SER A 290 18.61 0.24 11.39
CA SER A 290 19.88 -0.39 11.74
C SER A 290 20.95 0.59 12.21
N LYS A 291 21.87 0.06 13.03
CA LYS A 291 23.01 0.78 13.60
C LYS A 291 24.00 1.27 12.53
N ASP A 292 23.90 0.74 11.31
CA ASP A 292 24.69 1.17 10.15
C ASP A 292 24.30 2.55 9.62
N GLY A 293 23.24 3.18 10.15
CA GLY A 293 22.79 4.50 9.72
C GLY A 293 21.61 4.50 8.77
N TYR A 294 21.04 3.34 8.46
CA TYR A 294 20.00 3.21 7.43
C TYR A 294 18.68 2.71 8.00
N TRP A 295 17.60 3.19 7.41
CA TRP A 295 16.31 2.51 7.46
C TRP A 295 16.06 1.81 6.13
N ARG A 296 15.39 0.67 6.17
CA ARG A 296 15.07 -0.16 4.99
C ARG A 296 13.64 -0.62 5.05
N VAL A 297 12.94 -0.57 3.92
CA VAL A 297 11.58 -1.06 3.74
C VAL A 297 11.61 -2.30 2.87
N TYR A 298 10.95 -3.37 3.30
CA TYR A 298 10.91 -4.65 2.62
C TYR A 298 9.51 -4.98 2.13
N ASN A 299 9.44 -5.72 1.04
CA ASN A 299 8.27 -6.49 0.66
C ASN A 299 8.33 -7.84 1.38
N THR A 300 7.34 -8.08 2.23
CA THR A 300 7.18 -9.31 3.01
C THR A 300 6.00 -10.16 2.54
N ASP A 301 5.30 -9.73 1.48
CA ASP A 301 4.33 -10.58 0.76
C ASP A 301 5.09 -11.54 -0.17
N ILE A 302 5.71 -12.54 0.44
CA ILE A 302 6.61 -13.49 -0.21
C ILE A 302 6.16 -14.92 0.06
N ARG A 303 6.50 -15.82 -0.87
CA ARG A 303 6.27 -17.27 -0.69
C ARG A 303 7.44 -17.90 0.07
N PHE A 304 7.63 -17.51 1.33
CA PHE A 304 8.72 -18.05 2.16
C PHE A 304 8.65 -19.57 2.36
N ALA A 305 7.46 -20.18 2.27
CA ALA A 305 7.32 -21.65 2.27
C ALA A 305 7.98 -22.32 1.05
N GLN A 306 8.19 -21.57 -0.05
CA GLN A 306 8.93 -22.00 -1.24
C GLN A 306 10.40 -21.52 -1.21
N GLY A 307 10.85 -20.92 -0.11
CA GLY A 307 12.21 -20.39 0.05
C GLY A 307 12.43 -19.00 -0.56
N GLU A 308 11.37 -18.23 -0.83
CA GLU A 308 11.52 -16.83 -1.24
C GLU A 308 11.86 -15.94 -0.04
N ASP A 309 12.90 -15.11 -0.18
CA ASP A 309 13.33 -14.12 0.83
C ASP A 309 12.68 -12.75 0.61
N ALA A 310 12.58 -11.98 1.70
CA ALA A 310 12.03 -10.62 1.68
C ALA A 310 12.92 -9.69 0.86
N LYS A 311 12.31 -8.91 -0.03
CA LYS A 311 13.03 -8.02 -0.95
C LYS A 311 13.02 -6.59 -0.45
N GLU A 312 14.18 -5.93 -0.42
CA GLU A 312 14.26 -4.50 -0.13
C GLU A 312 13.56 -3.72 -1.26
N ILE A 313 12.59 -2.88 -0.88
CA ILE A 313 11.87 -1.98 -1.79
C ILE A 313 12.60 -0.63 -1.85
N ALA A 314 13.01 -0.13 -0.69
CA ALA A 314 13.63 1.18 -0.54
C ALA A 314 14.48 1.26 0.72
N SER A 315 15.44 2.17 0.71
CA SER A 315 16.25 2.51 1.86
C SER A 315 16.62 3.98 1.87
N GLY A 316 16.87 4.51 3.06
CA GLY A 316 17.32 5.88 3.25
C GLY A 316 18.31 5.98 4.39
N GLU A 317 19.20 6.97 4.29
CA GLU A 317 20.23 7.23 5.28
C GLU A 317 19.75 8.26 6.30
N TRP A 318 19.96 7.96 7.58
CA TRP A 318 19.88 8.94 8.66
C TRP A 318 21.05 8.73 9.61
N LEU A 319 22.08 9.56 9.44
CA LEU A 319 23.37 9.41 10.13
C LEU A 319 23.28 9.40 11.66
N GLU A 320 22.26 10.04 12.26
CA GLU A 320 22.05 10.03 13.72
C GLU A 320 21.78 8.63 14.29
N LEU A 321 21.37 7.68 13.45
CA LEU A 321 21.25 6.27 13.84
C LEU A 321 22.63 5.65 14.17
N LYS A 322 23.72 6.17 13.58
CA LYS A 322 25.08 5.71 13.90
C LYS A 322 25.44 6.20 15.30
N GLY A 323 25.42 5.29 16.27
CA GLY A 323 25.74 5.59 17.67
C GLY A 323 24.52 5.79 18.56
N ALA A 324 23.30 5.69 18.01
CA ALA A 324 22.09 5.64 18.81
C ALA A 324 22.14 4.43 19.77
N LYS A 325 21.79 4.65 21.04
CA LYS A 325 21.70 3.58 22.04
C LYS A 325 20.38 2.81 21.95
N LYS A 326 19.29 3.54 21.73
CA LYS A 326 17.93 3.01 21.64
C LYS A 326 17.17 3.79 20.57
N VAL A 327 16.40 3.07 19.76
CA VAL A 327 15.61 3.63 18.67
C VAL A 327 14.21 3.05 18.79
N HIS A 328 13.20 3.90 18.62
CA HIS A 328 11.79 3.49 18.59
C HIS A 328 11.27 3.66 17.17
N LEU A 329 10.58 2.64 16.66
CA LEU A 329 10.05 2.60 15.31
C LEU A 329 8.58 2.15 15.36
N ASP A 330 7.74 2.82 14.57
CA ASP A 330 6.42 2.29 14.22
C ASP A 330 6.04 2.64 12.78
N MET A 331 5.39 1.72 12.08
CA MET A 331 4.98 1.85 10.69
C MET A 331 3.47 2.13 10.62
N SER A 332 3.05 2.93 9.64
CA SER A 332 1.64 3.18 9.43
C SER A 332 0.91 1.90 9.00
N PRO A 333 -0.40 1.77 9.31
CA PRO A 333 -1.19 0.62 8.89
C PRO A 333 -1.16 0.39 7.37
N SER A 334 -1.14 1.45 6.56
CA SER A 334 -1.08 1.33 5.09
C SER A 334 0.31 0.95 4.58
N GLY A 335 1.34 1.06 5.41
CA GLY A 335 2.73 0.89 5.04
C GLY A 335 3.27 1.98 4.10
N GLY A 336 2.69 3.19 4.14
CA GLY A 336 3.12 4.37 3.38
C GLY A 336 4.12 5.25 4.13
N SER A 337 3.96 5.39 5.44
CA SER A 337 4.82 6.18 6.31
C SER A 337 5.31 5.36 7.52
N PHE A 338 6.36 5.84 8.16
CA PHE A 338 6.86 5.28 9.40
C PHE A 338 7.55 6.37 10.23
N ALA A 339 7.52 6.21 11.55
CA ALA A 339 8.06 7.15 12.50
C ALA A 339 9.24 6.51 13.24
N ILE A 340 10.38 7.20 13.25
CA ILE A 340 11.62 6.81 13.93
C ILE A 340 11.94 7.86 14.98
N ALA A 341 12.12 7.45 16.24
CA ALA A 341 12.60 8.34 17.29
C ALA A 341 13.94 7.88 17.86
N ILE A 342 14.81 8.88 18.10
CA ILE A 342 16.13 8.72 18.69
C ILE A 342 16.30 9.83 19.72
N GLY A 343 16.59 9.48 20.97
CA GLY A 343 16.76 10.49 22.02
C GLY A 343 15.51 11.39 22.09
N LYS A 344 15.67 12.68 21.81
CA LYS A 344 14.56 13.67 21.83
C LYS A 344 14.03 14.02 20.43
N THR A 345 14.58 13.40 19.39
CA THR A 345 14.29 13.69 18.00
C THR A 345 13.28 12.69 17.45
N LEU A 346 12.30 13.18 16.68
CA LEU A 346 11.34 12.37 15.95
C LEU A 346 11.48 12.65 14.45
N LYS A 347 11.66 11.62 13.64
CA LYS A 347 11.62 11.70 12.19
C LYS A 347 10.45 10.87 11.68
N ILE A 348 9.59 11.44 10.86
CA ILE A 348 8.51 10.71 10.18
C ILE A 348 8.81 10.75 8.70
N SER A 349 9.06 9.59 8.09
CA SER A 349 9.49 9.47 6.69
C SER A 349 8.50 8.62 5.89
N THR A 350 8.59 8.75 4.58
CA THR A 350 7.92 7.86 3.61
C THR A 350 8.95 7.13 2.78
N ILE A 351 8.48 6.22 1.93
CA ILE A 351 9.33 5.58 0.92
C ILE A 351 9.74 6.57 -0.18
N ASP A 352 8.84 7.50 -0.52
CA ASP A 352 8.97 8.36 -1.69
C ASP A 352 9.72 9.67 -1.41
N GLU A 353 9.59 10.19 -0.19
CA GLU A 353 10.19 11.45 0.24
C GLU A 353 10.72 11.38 1.68
N ASP A 354 11.86 12.02 1.90
CA ASP A 354 12.50 12.14 3.21
C ASP A 354 12.21 13.52 3.82
N PHE A 355 11.55 13.53 4.97
CA PHE A 355 11.17 14.75 5.68
C PHE A 355 12.22 15.13 6.73
N GLU A 356 12.31 16.42 7.04
CA GLU A 356 13.21 16.91 8.08
C GLU A 356 12.82 16.37 9.47
N PRO A 357 13.81 16.01 10.31
CA PRO A 357 13.55 15.53 11.66
C PRO A 357 13.06 16.68 12.56
N MET A 358 12.06 16.39 13.40
CA MET A 358 11.60 17.26 14.46
C MET A 358 12.51 17.14 15.68
N LEU A 359 13.23 18.22 16.00
CA LEU A 359 14.17 18.28 17.11
C LEU A 359 13.48 18.64 18.43
N ASP A 360 14.02 18.14 19.55
CA ASP A 360 13.56 18.42 20.92
C ASP A 360 12.05 18.23 21.14
N VAL A 361 11.52 17.18 20.51
CA VAL A 361 10.11 16.76 20.60
C VAL A 361 9.73 16.31 22.00
N GLN A 362 10.66 16.02 22.90
CA GLN A 362 10.38 15.77 24.31
C GLN A 362 11.48 16.36 25.20
N GLU A 363 11.14 16.69 26.46
CA GLU A 363 12.11 17.19 27.46
C GLU A 363 13.11 16.11 27.90
N GLU A 364 12.66 14.86 27.88
CA GLU A 364 13.42 13.64 28.16
C GLU A 364 13.47 12.77 26.90
N PRO A 365 14.38 11.77 26.82
CA PRO A 365 14.40 10.83 25.72
C PRO A 365 13.04 10.16 25.50
N ILE A 366 12.63 10.04 24.25
CA ILE A 366 11.40 9.38 23.83
C ILE A 366 11.48 7.91 24.24
N THR A 367 10.48 7.45 25.01
CA THR A 367 10.35 6.09 25.53
C THR A 367 9.50 5.20 24.62
N ARG A 368 8.56 5.78 23.89
CA ARG A 368 7.71 5.10 22.89
C ARG A 368 7.24 6.06 21.81
N VAL A 369 7.19 5.53 20.58
CA VAL A 369 6.50 6.14 19.43
C VAL A 369 5.44 5.18 18.96
N GLN A 370 4.28 5.71 18.59
CA GLN A 370 3.23 4.90 18.00
C GLN A 370 2.38 5.69 17.00
N ILE A 371 2.09 5.08 15.88
CA ILE A 371 1.18 5.58 14.86
C ILE A 371 -0.20 4.99 15.14
N SER A 372 -1.21 5.85 15.08
CA SER A 372 -2.60 5.46 15.32
C SER A 372 -3.07 4.37 14.34
N PRO A 373 -4.08 3.54 14.72
CA PRO A 373 -4.60 2.49 13.85
C PRO A 373 -5.21 2.98 12.54
N ASN A 374 -5.58 4.26 12.45
CA ASN A 374 -6.03 4.91 11.22
C ASN A 374 -4.90 5.58 10.42
N GLY A 375 -3.65 5.55 10.91
CA GLY A 375 -2.48 6.13 10.24
C GLY A 375 -2.34 7.64 10.37
N GLN A 376 -3.34 8.37 10.88
CA GLN A 376 -3.42 9.83 10.82
C GLN A 376 -2.64 10.57 11.90
N MET A 377 -2.26 9.89 12.99
CA MET A 377 -1.64 10.52 14.16
C MET A 377 -0.41 9.75 14.62
N VAL A 378 0.57 10.48 15.15
CA VAL A 378 1.76 9.91 15.78
C VAL A 378 1.83 10.39 17.23
N ALA A 379 1.87 9.45 18.16
CA ALA A 379 2.06 9.69 19.58
C ALA A 379 3.52 9.49 19.98
N THR A 380 4.03 10.40 20.81
CA THR A 380 5.33 10.26 21.46
C THR A 380 5.18 10.40 22.96
N SER A 381 5.90 9.55 23.69
CA SER A 381 6.04 9.61 25.15
C SER A 381 7.51 9.66 25.53
N GLY A 382 7.84 10.18 26.71
CA GLY A 382 9.22 10.24 27.18
C GLY A 382 9.39 11.10 28.43
N SER A 383 8.71 12.25 28.45
CA SER A 383 8.58 13.08 29.65
C SER A 383 7.26 12.78 30.37
N LYS A 384 6.83 13.65 31.29
CA LYS A 384 5.48 13.61 31.89
C LYS A 384 4.34 13.95 30.91
N PHE A 385 4.68 14.42 29.71
CA PHE A 385 3.73 14.81 28.68
C PHE A 385 3.75 13.81 27.52
N ILE A 386 2.58 13.57 26.96
CA ILE A 386 2.42 12.83 25.71
C ILE A 386 2.13 13.85 24.63
N ARG A 387 2.92 13.84 23.55
CA ARG A 387 2.75 14.76 22.43
C ARG A 387 2.20 14.01 21.23
N LEU A 388 1.14 14.55 20.66
CA LEU A 388 0.46 14.02 19.49
C LEU A 388 0.74 14.92 18.29
N PHE A 389 1.03 14.29 17.15
CA PHE A 389 1.31 14.94 15.88
C PHE A 389 0.39 14.42 14.78
N HIS A 390 0.05 15.26 13.81
CA HIS A 390 -0.55 14.82 12.56
C HIS A 390 0.50 14.08 11.73
N ASN A 391 0.13 12.91 11.19
CA ASN A 391 0.97 12.15 10.27
C ASN A 391 0.82 12.70 8.84
N VAL A 392 1.33 13.90 8.62
CA VAL A 392 1.34 14.55 7.29
C VAL A 392 2.02 13.67 6.23
N PRO A 393 3.12 12.96 6.52
CA PRO A 393 3.75 12.05 5.58
C PRO A 393 2.83 10.92 5.05
N GLU A 394 1.89 10.41 5.86
CA GLU A 394 0.91 9.42 5.39
C GLU A 394 -0.02 10.01 4.33
N SER A 395 -0.59 11.19 4.60
CA SER A 395 -1.46 11.88 3.64
C SER A 395 -0.71 12.18 2.33
N TYR A 396 0.58 12.52 2.42
CA TYR A 396 1.42 12.72 1.25
C TYR A 396 1.60 11.42 0.45
N ALA A 397 1.93 10.31 1.11
CA ALA A 397 2.09 9.01 0.46
C ALA A 397 0.78 8.54 -0.21
N GLU A 398 -0.37 8.79 0.40
CA GLU A 398 -1.68 8.50 -0.20
C GLU A 398 -1.93 9.34 -1.47
N ILE A 399 -1.69 10.65 -1.41
CA ILE A 399 -1.84 11.54 -2.57
C ILE A 399 -0.88 11.13 -3.69
N TYR A 400 0.37 10.79 -3.36
CA TYR A 400 1.37 10.35 -4.32
C TYR A 400 0.95 9.06 -5.02
N ARG A 401 0.48 8.06 -4.27
CA ARG A 401 -0.08 6.81 -4.82
C ARG A 401 -1.28 7.07 -5.73
N LEU A 402 -2.20 7.92 -5.31
CA LEU A 402 -3.37 8.29 -6.12
C LEU A 402 -2.96 8.98 -7.42
N LYS A 403 -1.99 9.90 -7.38
CA LYS A 403 -1.47 10.59 -8.56
C LYS A 403 -0.86 9.62 -9.56
N ASN A 404 -0.06 8.66 -9.10
CA ASN A 404 0.52 7.63 -9.97
C ASN A 404 -0.55 6.74 -10.61
N ASN A 405 -1.55 6.30 -9.84
CA ASN A 405 -2.66 5.51 -10.37
C ASN A 405 -3.49 6.27 -11.42
N VAL A 406 -3.71 7.58 -11.24
CA VAL A 406 -4.43 8.42 -12.21
C VAL A 406 -3.63 8.60 -13.49
N ILE A 407 -2.31 8.74 -13.40
CA ILE A 407 -1.43 8.82 -14.57
C ILE A 407 -1.52 7.52 -15.38
N ASP A 408 -1.42 6.36 -14.73
CA ASP A 408 -1.56 5.06 -15.38
C ASP A 408 -2.94 4.91 -16.05
N PHE A 409 -4.01 5.37 -15.39
CA PHE A 409 -5.36 5.37 -15.96
C PHE A 409 -5.48 6.29 -17.19
N SER A 410 -4.84 7.46 -17.19
CA SER A 410 -4.84 8.39 -18.32
C SER A 410 -4.10 7.83 -19.54
N TYR A 411 -2.95 7.16 -19.31
CA TYR A 411 -2.24 6.44 -20.37
C TYR A 411 -3.11 5.31 -20.95
N SER A 412 -3.80 4.54 -20.11
CA SER A 412 -4.73 3.51 -20.58
C SER A 412 -5.86 4.08 -21.46
N MET A 413 -6.44 5.24 -21.08
CA MET A 413 -7.53 5.87 -21.83
C MET A 413 -7.08 6.44 -23.18
N SER A 414 -5.87 7.01 -23.25
CA SER A 414 -5.32 7.52 -24.52
C SER A 414 -5.02 6.38 -25.50
N VAL A 415 -4.42 5.28 -25.04
CA VAL A 415 -4.19 4.07 -25.84
C VAL A 415 -5.52 3.48 -26.34
N LEU A 416 -6.54 3.40 -25.46
CA LEU A 416 -7.89 2.98 -25.86
C LEU A 416 -8.49 3.89 -26.96
N GLY A 417 -8.25 5.20 -26.88
CA GLY A 417 -8.67 6.18 -27.87
C GLY A 417 -8.05 5.95 -29.24
N TYR A 418 -6.74 5.69 -29.31
CA TYR A 418 -6.03 5.41 -30.57
C TYR A 418 -6.52 4.11 -31.22
N VAL A 419 -6.73 3.06 -30.43
CA VAL A 419 -7.23 1.77 -30.92
C VAL A 419 -8.66 1.90 -31.46
N ARG A 420 -9.52 2.72 -30.83
CA ARG A 420 -10.88 3.01 -31.33
C ARG A 420 -10.87 3.74 -32.67
N VAL A 421 -9.99 4.72 -32.85
CA VAL A 421 -9.83 5.43 -34.13
C VAL A 421 -9.36 4.45 -35.22
N PHE A 422 -8.42 3.57 -34.88
CA PHE A 422 -7.95 2.53 -35.79
C PHE A 422 -9.09 1.59 -36.21
N ALA A 423 -9.87 1.06 -35.26
CA ALA A 423 -11.00 0.16 -35.54
C ALA A 423 -12.11 0.80 -36.40
N VAL A 424 -12.41 2.09 -36.19
CA VAL A 424 -13.38 2.81 -37.05
C VAL A 424 -12.81 3.06 -38.44
N SER A 425 -11.51 3.37 -38.54
CA SER A 425 -10.84 3.57 -39.83
C SER A 425 -10.77 2.29 -40.67
N THR A 426 -10.51 1.14 -40.04
CA THR A 426 -10.50 -0.16 -40.72
C THR A 426 -11.89 -0.56 -41.21
N LEU A 427 -12.96 -0.24 -40.47
CA LEU A 427 -14.34 -0.44 -40.94
C LEU A 427 -14.63 0.35 -42.21
N ILE A 428 -14.27 1.64 -42.24
CA ILE A 428 -14.50 2.51 -43.40
C ILE A 428 -13.72 1.99 -44.62
N LEU A 429 -12.45 1.60 -44.43
CA LEU A 429 -11.62 1.01 -45.49
C LEU A 429 -12.21 -0.31 -45.99
N ASN A 430 -12.66 -1.18 -45.10
CA ASN A 430 -13.25 -2.47 -45.45
C ASN A 430 -14.54 -2.31 -46.26
N LEU A 431 -15.40 -1.34 -45.91
CA LEU A 431 -16.59 -0.99 -46.68
C LEU A 431 -16.25 -0.37 -48.06
N LEU A 432 -15.20 0.46 -48.13
CA LEU A 432 -14.70 1.01 -49.40
C LEU A 432 -14.19 -0.12 -50.32
N VAL A 433 -13.47 -1.10 -49.79
CA VAL A 433 -13.01 -2.26 -50.57
C VAL A 433 -14.19 -3.07 -51.09
N VAL A 434 -15.24 -3.30 -50.28
CA VAL A 434 -16.50 -3.91 -50.75
C VAL A 434 -17.11 -3.12 -51.90
N TYR A 435 -17.18 -1.80 -51.78
CA TYR A 435 -17.70 -0.92 -52.84
C TYR A 435 -16.88 -1.05 -54.13
N LEU A 436 -15.55 -1.03 -54.03
CA LEU A 436 -14.66 -1.20 -55.19
C LEU A 436 -14.83 -2.57 -55.85
N ILE A 437 -14.96 -3.64 -55.06
CA ILE A 437 -15.18 -5.00 -55.58
C ILE A 437 -16.51 -5.10 -56.33
N VAL A 438 -17.59 -4.50 -55.81
CA VAL A 438 -18.93 -4.60 -56.42
C VAL A 438 -19.06 -3.70 -57.65
N PHE A 439 -18.58 -2.46 -57.56
CA PHE A 439 -18.93 -1.40 -58.52
C PHE A 439 -17.76 -0.97 -59.43
N ALA A 440 -16.51 -1.12 -59.01
CA ALA A 440 -15.34 -0.68 -59.79
C ALA A 440 -14.62 -1.81 -60.54
N THR A 441 -14.96 -3.07 -60.25
CA THR A 441 -14.34 -4.23 -60.92
C THR A 441 -14.77 -4.33 -62.39
N PRO A 442 -13.83 -4.38 -63.36
CA PRO A 442 -14.17 -4.42 -64.78
C PRO A 442 -14.94 -5.68 -65.16
N LYS A 443 -15.87 -5.55 -66.12
CA LYS A 443 -16.76 -6.63 -66.59
C LYS A 443 -16.00 -7.85 -67.16
N SER A 444 -14.73 -7.68 -67.54
CA SER A 444 -13.85 -8.77 -67.98
C SER A 444 -13.56 -9.80 -66.90
N LEU A 445 -13.71 -9.44 -65.62
CA LEU A 445 -13.51 -10.35 -64.49
C LEU A 445 -14.76 -11.18 -64.13
N GLY A 446 -15.86 -11.10 -64.89
CA GLY A 446 -17.00 -12.05 -64.83
C GLY A 446 -17.42 -12.47 -63.42
N ASN A 447 -17.51 -13.79 -63.17
CA ASN A 447 -17.86 -14.38 -61.88
C ASN A 447 -16.75 -14.29 -60.81
N PHE A 448 -15.55 -13.85 -61.17
CA PHE A 448 -14.41 -13.73 -60.26
C PHE A 448 -14.63 -12.67 -59.18
N ARG A 449 -15.37 -11.60 -59.49
CA ARG A 449 -15.70 -10.53 -58.54
C ARG A 449 -16.45 -11.03 -57.30
N TRP A 450 -17.32 -12.03 -57.47
CA TRP A 450 -18.09 -12.60 -56.36
C TRP A 450 -17.23 -13.43 -55.42
N HIS A 451 -16.20 -14.09 -55.94
CA HIS A 451 -15.25 -14.85 -55.13
C HIS A 451 -14.34 -13.94 -54.30
N ILE A 452 -13.88 -12.82 -54.89
CA ILE A 452 -13.13 -11.78 -54.16
C ILE A 452 -14.00 -11.18 -53.06
N LEU A 453 -15.28 -10.91 -53.35
CA LEU A 453 -16.22 -10.37 -52.36
C LEU A 453 -16.40 -11.32 -51.18
N THR A 454 -16.64 -12.62 -51.44
CA THR A 454 -16.79 -13.63 -50.39
C THR A 454 -15.53 -13.72 -49.52
N LEU A 455 -14.34 -13.75 -50.13
CA LEU A 455 -13.07 -13.77 -49.41
C LEU A 455 -12.91 -12.55 -48.49
N HIS A 456 -13.22 -11.36 -49.01
CA HIS A 456 -13.13 -10.11 -48.26
C HIS A 456 -14.18 -10.01 -47.15
N SER A 457 -15.39 -10.55 -47.35
CA SER A 457 -16.41 -10.63 -46.30
C SER A 457 -15.97 -11.53 -45.14
N PHE A 458 -15.32 -12.66 -45.39
CA PHE A 458 -14.77 -13.50 -44.33
C PHE A 458 -13.61 -12.83 -43.60
N GLN A 459 -12.73 -12.12 -44.31
CA GLN A 459 -11.68 -11.28 -43.71
C GLN A 459 -12.27 -10.24 -42.77
N MET A 460 -13.31 -9.55 -43.22
CA MET A 460 -13.98 -8.52 -42.44
C MET A 460 -14.60 -9.09 -41.16
N ILE A 461 -15.31 -10.23 -41.25
CA ILE A 461 -15.91 -10.90 -40.09
C ILE A 461 -14.84 -11.33 -39.08
N PHE A 462 -13.69 -11.83 -39.55
CA PHE A 462 -12.57 -12.21 -38.69
C PHE A 462 -11.97 -11.01 -37.96
N GLU A 463 -11.65 -9.92 -38.70
CA GLU A 463 -11.11 -8.70 -38.11
C GLU A 463 -12.04 -8.12 -37.04
N PHE A 464 -13.34 -8.06 -37.30
CA PHE A 464 -14.32 -7.61 -36.30
C PHE A 464 -14.47 -8.59 -35.14
N GLY A 465 -14.43 -9.90 -35.39
CA GLY A 465 -14.50 -10.92 -34.34
C GLY A 465 -13.32 -10.82 -33.37
N VAL A 466 -12.10 -10.65 -33.88
CA VAL A 466 -10.90 -10.45 -33.07
C VAL A 466 -10.99 -9.13 -32.30
N ILE A 467 -11.41 -8.05 -32.97
CA ILE A 467 -11.55 -6.74 -32.32
C ILE A 467 -12.60 -6.79 -31.18
N TYR A 468 -13.73 -7.46 -31.40
CA TYR A 468 -14.82 -7.59 -30.43
C TYR A 468 -14.48 -8.51 -29.25
N CYS A 469 -13.76 -9.61 -29.50
CA CYS A 469 -13.39 -10.54 -28.43
C CYS A 469 -12.23 -10.04 -27.57
N GLN A 470 -11.32 -9.22 -28.13
CA GLN A 470 -10.13 -8.74 -27.44
C GLN A 470 -10.29 -7.34 -26.84
N PHE A 471 -11.06 -6.43 -27.48
CA PHE A 471 -11.14 -5.04 -27.05
C PHE A 471 -12.50 -4.70 -26.41
N PRO A 472 -12.51 -3.91 -25.33
CA PRO A 472 -13.74 -3.54 -24.64
C PRO A 472 -14.59 -2.58 -25.48
N PHE A 473 -15.85 -2.96 -25.75
CA PHE A 473 -16.87 -2.09 -26.33
C PHE A 473 -17.69 -1.42 -25.22
N LEU A 474 -17.73 -0.09 -25.21
CA LEU A 474 -18.64 0.68 -24.35
C LEU A 474 -19.93 0.94 -25.14
N GLY A 475 -20.78 -0.07 -25.21
CA GLY A 475 -22.07 -0.01 -25.89
C GLY A 475 -23.20 -0.02 -24.87
N LEU A 476 -23.88 1.13 -24.75
CA LEU A 476 -25.07 1.45 -23.93
C LEU A 476 -24.83 1.95 -22.49
N PRO A 477 -25.60 2.95 -22.03
CA PRO A 477 -25.46 3.56 -20.69
C PRO A 477 -25.65 2.59 -19.52
N ALA A 478 -26.22 1.41 -19.74
CA ALA A 478 -26.45 0.40 -18.71
C ALA A 478 -25.19 -0.41 -18.34
N PHE A 479 -24.12 -0.34 -19.15
CA PHE A 479 -22.87 -1.09 -18.95
C PHE A 479 -21.69 -0.20 -18.52
N VAL A 480 -21.96 0.95 -17.89
CA VAL A 480 -20.94 1.79 -17.28
C VAL A 480 -20.45 1.11 -15.99
N GLY A 481 -19.48 0.20 -16.11
CA GLY A 481 -18.85 -0.45 -14.97
C GLY A 481 -18.04 -1.71 -15.28
N PHE A 482 -18.30 -2.38 -16.42
CA PHE A 482 -17.57 -3.58 -16.83
C PHE A 482 -17.08 -3.42 -18.26
N THR A 483 -15.87 -2.91 -18.44
CA THR A 483 -15.21 -2.87 -19.75
C THR A 483 -14.09 -3.89 -19.77
N VAL A 484 -14.46 -5.15 -19.92
CA VAL A 484 -13.51 -6.23 -20.17
C VAL A 484 -13.97 -6.96 -21.43
N GLY A 485 -13.05 -7.34 -22.32
CA GLY A 485 -13.41 -8.13 -23.52
C GLY A 485 -14.09 -9.44 -23.12
N LEU A 486 -14.92 -10.01 -24.00
CA LEU A 486 -15.73 -11.21 -23.73
C LEU A 486 -14.92 -12.36 -23.08
N PHE A 487 -13.67 -12.57 -23.54
CA PHE A 487 -12.81 -13.61 -22.96
C PHE A 487 -12.37 -13.32 -21.54
N THR A 488 -12.19 -12.05 -21.20
CA THR A 488 -11.77 -11.65 -19.86
C THR A 488 -12.96 -11.65 -18.89
N GLU A 489 -14.19 -11.39 -19.37
CA GLU A 489 -15.43 -11.58 -18.60
C GLU A 489 -15.66 -13.05 -18.24
N LEU A 490 -15.32 -13.97 -19.16
CA LEU A 490 -15.36 -15.41 -18.92
C LEU A 490 -14.17 -15.94 -18.09
N GLY A 491 -13.29 -15.06 -17.60
CA GLY A 491 -12.13 -15.45 -16.79
C GLY A 491 -11.06 -16.23 -17.54
N ILE A 492 -11.04 -16.15 -18.88
CA ILE A 492 -10.11 -16.89 -19.72
C ILE A 492 -8.76 -16.16 -19.73
N GLY A 493 -7.72 -16.81 -19.21
CA GLY A 493 -6.37 -16.25 -19.11
C GLY A 493 -5.75 -15.89 -20.47
N ILE A 494 -4.82 -14.94 -20.47
CA ILE A 494 -4.14 -14.39 -21.66
C ILE A 494 -3.53 -15.47 -22.58
N TYR A 495 -3.01 -16.56 -22.02
CA TYR A 495 -2.48 -17.68 -22.78
C TYR A 495 -3.53 -18.30 -23.71
N TRP A 496 -4.73 -18.56 -23.19
CA TRP A 496 -5.83 -19.15 -23.94
C TRP A 496 -6.42 -18.20 -24.98
N GLN A 497 -6.38 -16.89 -24.71
CA GLN A 497 -6.75 -15.88 -25.68
C GLN A 497 -5.80 -15.89 -26.90
N MET A 498 -4.48 -16.02 -26.67
CA MET A 498 -3.49 -16.15 -27.75
C MET A 498 -3.64 -17.45 -28.55
N VAL A 499 -3.96 -18.56 -27.89
CA VAL A 499 -4.22 -19.85 -28.55
C VAL A 499 -5.46 -19.75 -29.44
N PHE A 500 -6.55 -19.17 -28.95
CA PHE A 500 -7.78 -18.99 -29.74
C PHE A 500 -7.56 -18.09 -30.96
N SER A 501 -6.86 -16.96 -30.80
CA SER A 501 -6.53 -16.06 -31.92
C SER A 501 -5.64 -16.73 -32.96
N SER A 502 -4.68 -17.55 -32.52
CA SER A 502 -3.79 -18.30 -33.42
C SER A 502 -4.56 -19.40 -34.18
N PHE A 503 -5.46 -20.11 -33.50
CA PHE A 503 -6.34 -21.12 -34.11
C PHE A 503 -7.32 -20.50 -35.12
N ALA A 504 -7.92 -19.35 -34.78
CA ALA A 504 -8.83 -18.65 -35.67
C ALA A 504 -8.10 -18.12 -36.92
N LEU A 505 -6.87 -17.61 -36.77
CA LEU A 505 -6.01 -17.20 -37.89
C LEU A 505 -5.64 -18.40 -38.79
N PHE A 506 -5.30 -19.54 -38.19
CA PHE A 506 -5.00 -20.77 -38.92
C PHE A 506 -6.22 -21.30 -39.69
N SER A 507 -7.40 -21.33 -39.05
CA SER A 507 -8.67 -21.69 -39.68
C SER A 507 -8.97 -20.81 -40.88
N MET A 508 -8.78 -19.49 -40.72
CA MET A 508 -8.95 -18.54 -41.81
C MET A 508 -7.98 -18.78 -42.97
N LEU A 509 -6.68 -18.95 -42.69
CA LEU A 509 -5.68 -19.26 -43.72
C LEU A 509 -6.01 -20.58 -44.44
N SER A 510 -6.47 -21.59 -43.71
CA SER A 510 -6.89 -22.87 -44.30
C SER A 510 -8.15 -22.75 -45.15
N MET A 511 -9.08 -21.87 -44.79
CA MET A 511 -10.29 -21.57 -45.56
C MET A 511 -9.96 -20.79 -46.85
N VAL A 512 -9.04 -19.81 -46.77
CA VAL A 512 -8.48 -19.11 -47.94
C VAL A 512 -7.80 -20.11 -48.87
N GLN A 513 -6.99 -21.03 -48.33
CA GLN A 513 -6.36 -22.10 -49.10
C GLN A 513 -7.39 -23.02 -49.75
N LEU A 514 -8.45 -23.44 -49.04
CA LEU A 514 -9.54 -24.26 -49.58
C LEU A 514 -10.31 -23.58 -50.71
N ILE A 515 -10.54 -22.26 -50.63
CA ILE A 515 -11.17 -21.48 -51.71
C ILE A 515 -10.23 -21.40 -52.94
N VAL A 516 -8.92 -21.26 -52.71
CA VAL A 516 -7.91 -21.25 -53.78
C VAL A 516 -7.70 -22.66 -54.39
N PHE A 517 -7.75 -23.73 -53.59
CA PHE A 517 -7.60 -25.11 -54.03
C PHE A 517 -8.86 -25.65 -54.74
N SER A 518 -10.06 -25.35 -54.22
CA SER A 518 -11.32 -25.69 -54.90
C SER A 518 -11.43 -24.99 -56.26
N ARG A 519 -10.86 -23.78 -56.39
CA ARG A 519 -10.67 -23.10 -57.67
C ARG A 519 -9.69 -23.82 -58.60
N HIS A 520 -8.61 -24.40 -58.08
CA HIS A 520 -7.65 -25.14 -58.92
C HIS A 520 -8.25 -26.42 -59.52
N GLN A 521 -9.15 -27.08 -58.77
CA GLN A 521 -9.89 -28.25 -59.25
C GLN A 521 -11.04 -27.89 -60.20
N ALA A 522 -11.68 -26.72 -60.06
CA ALA A 522 -12.73 -26.28 -60.98
C ALA A 522 -12.22 -25.87 -62.38
N ILE A 523 -10.92 -25.62 -62.54
CA ILE A 523 -10.30 -25.15 -63.80
C ILE A 523 -9.64 -26.31 -64.59
N LEU A 524 -9.45 -27.49 -64.00
CA LEU A 524 -8.81 -28.67 -64.61
C LEU A 524 -9.66 -29.92 -64.30
N PRO A 525 -10.44 -30.54 -65.23
CA PRO A 525 -10.44 -30.46 -66.70
C PRO A 525 -11.84 -30.36 -67.37
N ALA A 526 -12.06 -29.35 -68.21
CA ALA A 526 -13.08 -29.37 -69.28
C ALA A 526 -12.49 -29.68 -70.68
N ASN A 527 -11.16 -29.87 -70.79
CA ASN A 527 -10.46 -29.93 -72.08
C ASN A 527 -9.82 -31.29 -72.43
N HIS A 528 -10.17 -32.36 -71.73
CA HIS A 528 -9.72 -33.71 -72.11
C HIS A 528 -10.92 -34.64 -72.06
N TRP A 529 -11.68 -34.77 -73.15
CA TRP A 529 -12.37 -36.00 -73.61
C TRP A 529 -13.03 -35.66 -74.97
N LEU A 530 -12.70 -36.43 -76.01
CA LEU A 530 -13.21 -36.39 -77.41
C LEU A 530 -12.49 -35.50 -78.44
N LYS A 531 -11.18 -35.69 -78.60
CA LYS A 531 -10.59 -35.85 -79.94
C LYS A 531 -9.82 -37.16 -79.96
N LEU A 532 -10.47 -38.26 -80.34
CA LEU A 532 -9.85 -39.49 -80.87
C LEU A 532 -10.93 -40.50 -81.30
N GLY A 533 -10.93 -40.82 -82.61
CA GLY A 533 -11.67 -41.92 -83.26
C GLY A 533 -13.02 -41.51 -83.85
N LYS A 534 -13.36 -41.74 -85.12
CA LYS A 534 -12.78 -42.54 -86.22
C LYS A 534 -13.44 -42.07 -87.53
N VAL A 535 -12.66 -42.12 -88.61
CA VAL A 535 -12.99 -42.31 -90.05
C VAL A 535 -14.00 -41.37 -90.69
#